data_AF-A0A7W0GVM3-F1
#
_entry.id   AF-A0A7W0GVM3-F1
#
_cell.length_a   1.000
_cell.length_b   1.000
_cell.length_c   1.000
_cell.angle_alpha   90.00
_cell.angle_beta   90.00
_cell.angle_gamma   90.00
#
_symmetry.space_group_name_H-M   'P 1'
#
loop_
_entity.id
_entity.type
_entity.pdbx_description
1 polymer ?
#
loop_
_entity_poly.entity_id
_entity_poly.type
_entity_poly.pdbx_seq_one_letter_code
_entity_poly.pdbx_strand_id
1 'polypeptide(L)'
;AAGVPAEVAGRLYLPLIRGAAGNLELGPAAALTGPVRRGDVRTVEAHLAALESEDRELYRLLGLAALRLARQSGLDPAAADRVEAVLTGLSSRAHS
;
A
#
# COMPACT_ATOMS: atom_id res chain seq x y z
N ALA A 1 -16.12 -3.21 -1.18
CA ALA A 1 -16.03 -2.01 -2.04
C ALA A 1 -16.76 -0.85 -1.38
N ALA A 2 -16.33 0.41 -1.56
CA ALA A 2 -16.79 1.61 -0.83
C ALA A 2 -18.27 2.03 -1.05
N GLY A 3 -19.20 1.09 -1.23
CA GLY A 3 -20.62 1.34 -1.47
C GLY A 3 -20.95 1.91 -2.85
N VAL A 4 -19.98 1.92 -3.78
CA VAL A 4 -20.13 2.49 -5.11
C VAL A 4 -20.83 1.48 -6.04
N PRO A 5 -21.91 1.87 -6.74
CA PRO A 5 -22.54 1.02 -7.76
C PRO A 5 -21.55 0.59 -8.84
N ALA A 6 -21.63 -0.66 -9.30
CA ALA A 6 -20.69 -1.24 -10.26
C ALA A 6 -20.60 -0.43 -11.57
N GLU A 7 -21.71 0.19 -11.97
CA GLU A 7 -21.83 1.01 -13.17
C GLU A 7 -21.01 2.31 -13.08
N VAL A 8 -20.74 2.78 -11.86
CA VAL A 8 -19.98 4.01 -11.58
C VAL A 8 -18.53 3.70 -11.23
N ALA A 9 -18.25 2.51 -10.71
CA ALA A 9 -16.91 2.07 -10.33
C ALA A 9 -15.91 2.21 -11.49
N GLY A 10 -16.28 1.80 -12.70
CA GLY A 10 -15.41 1.93 -13.88
C GLY A 10 -15.01 3.38 -14.17
N ARG A 11 -15.96 4.33 -14.07
CA ARG A 11 -15.67 5.76 -14.31
C ARG A 11 -14.79 6.37 -13.23
N LEU A 12 -14.89 5.89 -11.99
CA LEU A 12 -14.10 6.36 -10.85
C LEU A 12 -12.67 5.78 -10.85
N TYR A 13 -12.53 4.49 -11.11
CA TYR A 13 -11.22 3.82 -11.01
C TYR A 13 -10.38 3.95 -12.29
N LEU A 14 -10.99 4.08 -13.47
CA LEU A 14 -10.26 4.13 -14.73
C LEU A 14 -9.24 5.29 -14.81
N PRO A 15 -9.55 6.52 -14.35
CA PRO A 15 -8.55 7.58 -14.27
C PRO A 15 -7.38 7.26 -13.35
N LEU A 16 -7.63 6.60 -12.20
CA LEU A 16 -6.59 6.20 -11.26
C LEU A 16 -5.67 5.14 -11.86
N ILE A 17 -6.25 4.13 -12.54
CA ILE A 17 -5.49 3.07 -13.22
C ILE A 17 -4.64 3.67 -14.36
N ARG A 18 -5.22 4.57 -15.15
CA ARG A 18 -4.48 5.27 -16.22
C ARG A 18 -3.34 6.11 -15.67
N GLY A 19 -3.56 6.82 -14.56
CA GLY A 19 -2.51 7.58 -13.88
C GLY A 19 -1.38 6.68 -13.38
N ALA A 20 -1.71 5.55 -12.73
CA ALA A 20 -0.73 4.58 -12.27
C ALA A 20 0.09 3.99 -13.42
N ALA A 21 -0.56 3.65 -14.55
CA ALA A 21 0.12 3.14 -15.74
C ALA A 21 1.00 4.21 -16.42
N GLY A 22 0.50 5.44 -16.56
CA GLY A 22 1.26 6.55 -17.14
C GLY A 22 2.51 6.90 -16.34
N ASN A 23 2.44 6.84 -15.01
CA ASN A 23 3.60 7.09 -14.15
C ASN A 23 4.76 6.11 -14.36
N LEU A 24 4.50 4.93 -14.96
CA LEU A 24 5.57 3.96 -15.27
C LEU A 24 6.60 4.49 -16.26
N GLU A 25 6.29 5.54 -17.03
CA GLU A 25 7.27 6.25 -17.87
C GLU A 25 8.46 6.80 -17.05
N LEU A 26 8.26 7.07 -15.76
CA LEU A 26 9.31 7.51 -14.82
C LEU A 26 10.11 6.34 -14.21
N GLY A 27 9.72 5.10 -14.52
CA GLY A 27 10.25 3.87 -13.94
C GLY A 27 9.49 3.40 -12.69
N PRO A 28 9.46 2.08 -12.39
CA PRO A 28 8.59 1.51 -11.34
C PRO A 28 8.77 2.10 -9.94
N ALA A 29 10.01 2.46 -9.59
CA ALA A 29 10.36 3.00 -8.28
C ALA A 29 9.84 4.44 -8.10
N ALA A 30 9.93 5.27 -9.15
CA ALA A 30 9.40 6.64 -9.17
C ALA A 30 7.88 6.68 -9.37
N ALA A 31 7.33 5.69 -10.09
CA ALA A 31 5.89 5.54 -10.29
C ALA A 31 5.15 5.13 -9.01
N LEU A 32 5.83 4.46 -8.09
CA LEU A 32 5.25 4.03 -6.83
C LEU A 32 4.85 5.24 -5.99
N THR A 33 3.57 5.32 -5.66
CA THR A 33 3.00 6.31 -4.74
C THR A 33 2.30 5.60 -3.57
N GLY A 34 1.56 6.37 -2.76
CA GLY A 34 0.73 5.80 -1.69
C GLY A 34 1.43 5.65 -0.33
N PRO A 35 0.74 5.03 0.64
CA PRO A 35 1.16 5.06 2.04
C PRO A 35 2.46 4.28 2.29
N VAL A 36 2.67 3.14 1.62
CA VAL A 36 3.91 2.35 1.74
C VAL A 36 5.12 3.16 1.24
N ARG A 37 4.99 3.87 0.11
CA ARG A 37 6.06 4.72 -0.42
C ARG A 37 6.49 5.83 0.54
N ARG A 38 5.55 6.36 1.32
CA ARG A 38 5.77 7.45 2.29
C ARG A 38 6.13 6.97 3.70
N GLY A 39 6.08 5.67 3.96
CA GLY A 39 6.26 5.14 5.32
C GLY A 39 5.08 5.43 6.26
N ASP A 40 3.88 5.64 5.72
CA ASP A 40 2.68 6.00 6.50
C ASP A 40 2.06 4.74 7.14
N VAL A 41 2.57 4.39 8.31
CA VAL A 41 2.18 3.21 9.08
C VAL A 41 0.70 3.22 9.44
N ARG A 42 0.17 4.36 9.88
CA ARG A 42 -1.23 4.47 10.34
C ARG A 42 -2.22 4.16 9.21
N THR A 43 -1.95 4.66 8.01
CA THR A 43 -2.79 4.36 6.85
C THR A 43 -2.69 2.87 6.46
N VAL A 44 -1.51 2.26 6.55
CA VAL A 44 -1.34 0.82 6.28
C VAL A 44 -2.12 -0.03 7.29
N GLU A 45 -2.07 0.30 8.58
CA GLU A 45 -2.85 -0.37 9.63
C GLU A 45 -4.36 -0.24 9.40
N ALA A 46 -4.83 0.97 9.08
CA ALA A 46 -6.23 1.23 8.80
C ALA A 46 -6.74 0.42 7.58
N HIS A 47 -5.95 0.33 6.51
CA HIS A 47 -6.28 -0.51 5.37
C HIS A 47 -6.38 -1.99 5.76
N LEU A 48 -5.39 -2.52 6.48
CA LEU A 48 -5.41 -3.92 6.91
C LEU A 48 -6.63 -4.24 7.80
N ALA A 49 -7.02 -3.33 8.67
CA ALA A 49 -8.19 -3.49 9.54
C ALA A 49 -9.51 -3.50 8.75
N ALA A 50 -9.58 -2.81 7.61
CA ALA A 50 -10.79 -2.70 6.78
C ALA A 50 -10.97 -3.83 5.75
N LEU A 51 -9.96 -4.68 5.55
CA LEU A 51 -9.99 -5.76 4.57
C LEU A 51 -10.33 -7.11 5.21
N GLU A 52 -11.11 -7.93 4.50
CA GLU A 52 -11.39 -9.33 4.85
C GLU A 52 -10.14 -10.21 4.68
N SER A 53 -10.13 -11.44 5.19
CA SER A 53 -8.87 -12.21 5.33
C SER A 53 -8.10 -12.41 4.01
N GLU A 54 -8.79 -12.75 2.93
CA GLU A 54 -8.17 -12.98 1.62
C GLU A 54 -7.59 -11.68 1.03
N ASP A 55 -8.38 -10.61 0.99
CA ASP A 55 -7.93 -9.29 0.52
C ASP A 55 -6.81 -8.72 1.39
N ARG A 56 -6.85 -8.97 2.70
CA ARG A 56 -5.82 -8.55 3.64
C ARG A 56 -4.50 -9.26 3.38
N GLU A 57 -4.53 -10.56 3.07
CA GLU A 57 -3.32 -11.30 2.71
C GLU A 57 -2.72 -10.82 1.38
N LEU A 58 -3.57 -10.62 0.37
CA LEU A 58 -3.15 -10.03 -0.90
C LEU A 58 -2.54 -8.63 -0.71
N TYR A 59 -3.18 -7.78 0.09
CA TYR A 59 -2.67 -6.45 0.42
C TYR A 59 -1.31 -6.50 1.10
N ARG A 60 -1.07 -7.45 2.02
CA ARG A 60 0.26 -7.63 2.64
C ARG A 60 1.32 -7.99 1.60
N LEU A 61 1.05 -8.95 0.74
CA LEU A 61 1.98 -9.38 -0.30
C LEU A 61 2.35 -8.23 -1.25
N LEU A 62 1.35 -7.50 -1.74
CA LEU A 62 1.56 -6.33 -2.60
C LEU A 62 2.26 -5.19 -1.86
N GLY A 63 1.93 -4.97 -0.58
CA GLY A 63 2.58 -3.99 0.28
C GLY A 63 4.06 -4.28 0.48
N LEU A 64 4.45 -5.54 0.67
CA LEU A 64 5.86 -5.93 0.78
C LEU A 64 6.62 -5.73 -0.53
N ALA A 65 6.00 -6.03 -1.67
CA ALA A 65 6.58 -5.73 -2.98
C ALA A 65 6.78 -4.21 -3.18
N ALA A 66 5.78 -3.40 -2.81
CA ALA A 66 5.88 -1.94 -2.82
C ALA A 66 6.97 -1.43 -1.86
N LEU A 67 7.13 -2.02 -0.68
CA LEU A 67 8.14 -1.63 0.29
C LEU A 67 9.57 -1.82 -0.26
N ARG A 68 9.81 -2.90 -1.02
CA ARG A 68 11.11 -3.13 -1.69
C ARG A 68 11.45 -1.99 -2.66
N LEU A 69 10.48 -1.55 -3.46
CA LEU A 69 10.63 -0.41 -4.37
C LEU A 69 10.80 0.92 -3.61
N ALA A 70 10.07 1.10 -2.50
CA ALA A 70 10.18 2.29 -1.67
C ALA A 70 11.58 2.42 -1.03
N ARG A 71 12.18 1.31 -0.55
CA ARG A 71 13.56 1.28 -0.06
C ARG A 71 14.56 1.68 -1.15
N GLN A 72 14.41 1.16 -2.37
CA GLN A 72 15.25 1.55 -3.52
C GLN A 72 15.13 3.04 -3.88
N SER A 73 13.99 3.64 -3.55
CA SER A 73 13.69 5.06 -3.80
C SER A 73 14.01 5.97 -2.60
N GLY A 74 14.79 5.50 -1.63
CA GLY A 74 15.27 6.29 -0.50
C GLY A 74 14.26 6.51 0.62
N LEU A 75 13.29 5.60 0.81
CA LEU A 75 12.48 5.61 2.03
C LEU A 75 13.40 5.46 3.27
N ASP A 76 13.15 6.28 4.29
CA ASP A 76 13.84 6.20 5.58
C ASP A 76 13.83 4.76 6.13
N PRO A 77 14.99 4.17 6.50
CA PRO A 77 15.06 2.79 6.96
C PRO A 77 14.16 2.51 8.17
N ALA A 78 14.12 3.41 9.15
CA ALA A 78 13.30 3.20 10.34
C ALA A 78 11.79 3.23 10.02
N ALA A 79 11.37 4.09 9.10
CA ALA A 79 10.00 4.09 8.59
C ALA A 79 9.68 2.81 7.80
N ALA A 80 10.62 2.33 6.98
CA ALA A 80 10.46 1.09 6.23
C ALA A 80 10.29 -0.12 7.16
N ASP A 81 11.10 -0.21 8.22
CA ASP A 81 11.04 -1.31 9.20
C ASP A 81 9.70 -1.33 9.96
N ARG A 82 9.16 -0.16 10.31
CA ARG A 82 7.82 -0.06 10.95
C ARG A 82 6.70 -0.53 10.02
N VAL A 83 6.76 -0.14 8.74
CA VAL A 83 5.78 -0.60 7.74
C VAL A 83 5.89 -2.10 7.53
N GLU A 84 7.11 -2.64 7.48
CA GLU A 84 7.36 -4.08 7.36
C GLU A 84 6.78 -4.88 8.53
N ALA A 85 6.95 -4.40 9.77
CA ALA A 85 6.39 -5.03 10.97
C ALA A 85 4.86 -5.16 10.89
N VAL A 86 4.18 -4.10 10.43
CA VAL A 86 2.72 -4.11 10.25
C VAL A 86 2.29 -5.07 9.13
N LEU A 87 2.99 -5.04 8.00
CA LEU A 87 2.68 -5.91 6.85
C LEU A 87 2.93 -7.39 7.14
N THR A 88 3.93 -7.73 7.95
CA THR A 88 4.24 -9.11 8.34
C THR A 88 3.44 -9.60 9.55
N GLY A 89 2.68 -8.71 10.20
CA GLY A 89 1.97 -9.03 11.44
C GLY A 89 2.91 -9.22 12.64
N LEU A 90 4.15 -8.75 12.55
CA LEU A 90 5.15 -8.75 13.63
C LEU A 90 5.01 -7.55 14.57
N SER A 91 3.91 -6.79 14.49
CA SER A 91 3.62 -5.71 15.43
C SER A 91 3.67 -6.25 16.86
N SER A 92 4.67 -5.77 17.60
CA SER A 92 4.96 -6.09 18.99
C SER A 92 3.68 -6.16 19.82
N ARG A 93 3.41 -7.34 20.40
CA ARG A 93 2.60 -7.45 21.62
C ARG A 93 3.38 -6.83 22.77
N ALA A 94 3.51 -5.52 22.79
CA ALA A 94 3.90 -4.75 23.95
C ALA A 94 2.86 -3.65 24.09
N HIS A 95 2.45 -3.36 25.33
CA HIS A 95 1.26 -2.59 25.75
C HIS A 95 0.01 -3.45 26.02
N SER A 96 0.13 -4.36 27.00
CA SER A 96 -0.85 -4.49 28.08
C SER A 96 -0.13 -4.22 29.40
#